data_AF-A0A969E5G8-F1
#
_entry.id   AF-A0A969E5G8-F1
#
_cell.length_a   1.000
_cell.length_b   1.000
_cell.length_c   1.000
_cell.angle_alpha   90.00
_cell.angle_beta   90.00
_cell.angle_gamma   90.00
#
_symmetry.space_group_name_H-M   'P 1'
#
loop_
_entity.id
_entity.type
_entity.pdbx_description
1 polymer ?
#
loop_
_entity_poly.entity_id
_entity_poly.type
_entity_poly.pdbx_seq_one_letter_code
_entity_poly.pdbx_strand_id
1 'polypeptide(L)'
;MSGVQVVLEDGIEKIANTINYETVYEICRLQMKQPQKLLETVLDNILLMLKWQFATIQTVKMRIRKLNPPVGGTVAWSLIEKEISLVSQCGRCGRAMICYNDATCWCQELREKIHPRTMEMLKGQFKGCLCERCLKEFSG
;
A
#
# COMPACT_ATOMS: atom_id res chain seq x y z
N MET A 1 20.78 15.21 -14.64
CA MET A 1 20.08 13.92 -14.37
C MET A 1 19.80 13.85 -12.87
N SER A 2 18.55 13.94 -12.45
CA SER A 2 18.17 13.80 -11.04
C SER A 2 18.24 12.32 -10.66
N GLY A 3 19.25 11.94 -9.90
CA GLY A 3 19.31 10.61 -9.28
C GLY A 3 18.28 10.53 -8.17
N VAL A 4 17.39 9.55 -8.25
CA VAL A 4 16.44 9.24 -7.20
C VAL A 4 16.83 7.90 -6.57
N GLN A 5 17.10 7.92 -5.26
CA GLN A 5 17.34 6.70 -4.48
C GLN A 5 16.06 6.36 -3.71
N VAL A 6 15.57 5.12 -3.90
CA VAL A 6 14.50 4.49 -3.12
C VAL A 6 15.14 3.50 -2.15
N VAL A 7 14.88 3.66 -0.86
CA VAL A 7 15.35 2.75 0.19
C VAL A 7 14.15 1.99 0.72
N LEU A 8 14.20 0.66 0.68
CA LEU A 8 13.20 -0.26 1.22
C LEU A 8 13.85 -0.99 2.41
N GLU A 9 13.24 -0.92 3.59
CA GLU A 9 13.73 -1.60 4.80
C GLU A 9 12.80 -2.80 5.07
N ASP A 10 13.28 -4.03 4.84
CA ASP A 10 12.54 -5.28 5.14
C ASP A 10 12.98 -5.85 6.50
N GLY A 11 12.05 -5.94 7.45
CA GLY A 11 12.21 -6.76 8.67
C GLY A 11 11.77 -8.20 8.36
N ILE A 12 12.72 -9.10 8.14
CA ILE A 12 12.46 -10.44 7.59
C ILE A 12 12.03 -11.44 8.67
N GLU A 13 10.81 -11.98 8.57
CA GLU A 13 10.50 -13.36 8.98
C GLU A 13 9.72 -14.09 7.86
N LYS A 14 10.33 -15.17 7.34
CA LYS A 14 9.82 -16.20 6.41
C LYS A 14 9.85 -15.91 4.90
N ILE A 15 10.77 -16.61 4.24
CA ILE A 15 11.12 -16.61 2.80
C ILE A 15 10.00 -17.12 1.86
N ALA A 16 8.89 -17.66 2.40
CA ALA A 16 7.80 -18.21 1.59
C ALA A 16 6.68 -17.20 1.24
N ASN A 17 6.66 -16.03 1.90
CA ASN A 17 5.67 -14.97 1.72
C ASN A 17 6.36 -13.63 1.36
N THR A 18 7.52 -13.71 0.73
CA THR A 18 8.42 -12.57 0.52
C THR A 18 8.00 -11.74 -0.69
N ILE A 19 7.96 -10.43 -0.52
CA ILE A 19 7.73 -9.47 -1.60
C ILE A 19 8.91 -9.57 -2.59
N ASN A 20 8.62 -9.75 -3.87
CA ASN A 20 9.67 -9.75 -4.89
C ASN A 20 10.21 -8.32 -5.08
N TYR A 21 11.42 -8.06 -4.58
CA TYR A 21 12.08 -6.76 -4.68
C TYR A 21 12.36 -6.34 -6.14
N GLU A 22 12.49 -7.29 -7.08
CA GLU A 22 12.62 -6.98 -8.52
C GLU A 22 11.36 -6.31 -9.04
N THR A 23 10.19 -6.85 -8.68
CA THR A 23 8.90 -6.25 -9.02
C THR A 23 8.75 -4.87 -8.38
N VAL A 24 9.20 -4.71 -7.13
CA VAL A 24 9.21 -3.39 -6.47
C VAL A 24 10.12 -2.40 -7.20
N TYR A 25 11.31 -2.83 -7.60
CA TYR A 25 12.25 -2.01 -8.36
C TYR A 25 11.65 -1.56 -9.70
N GLU A 26 11.03 -2.46 -10.45
CA GLU A 26 10.39 -2.11 -11.73
C GLU A 26 9.23 -1.14 -11.54
N ILE A 27 8.39 -1.33 -10.51
CA ILE A 27 7.34 -0.35 -10.16
C ILE A 27 7.96 1.03 -9.91
N CYS A 28 9.01 1.11 -9.08
CA CYS A 28 9.70 2.36 -8.79
C CYS A 28 10.27 2.99 -10.06
N ARG A 29 10.95 2.20 -10.89
CA ARG A 29 11.55 2.64 -12.16
C ARG A 29 10.51 3.19 -13.12
N LEU A 30 9.34 2.55 -13.24
CA LEU A 30 8.24 3.01 -14.08
C LEU A 30 7.65 4.33 -13.58
N GLN A 31 7.43 4.48 -12.27
CA GLN A 31 6.89 5.72 -11.70
C GLN A 31 7.90 6.87 -11.79
N MET A 32 9.20 6.60 -11.58
CA MET A 32 10.27 7.61 -11.69
C MET A 32 10.51 8.10 -13.12
N LYS A 33 10.14 7.31 -14.13
CA LYS A 33 10.19 7.73 -15.54
C LYS A 33 9.09 8.72 -15.91
N GLN A 34 8.01 8.78 -15.12
CA GLN A 34 6.90 9.70 -15.37
C GLN A 34 7.18 11.03 -14.66
N PRO A 35 7.38 12.14 -15.40
CA PRO A 35 7.65 13.43 -14.78
C PRO A 35 6.40 13.92 -14.01
N GLN A 36 6.57 14.15 -12.71
CA GLN A 36 5.56 14.72 -11.83
C GLN A 36 6.01 16.06 -11.28
N LYS A 37 5.06 16.93 -10.90
CA LYS A 37 5.35 18.23 -10.30
C LYS A 37 5.93 18.10 -8.88
N LEU A 38 5.47 17.09 -8.13
CA LEU A 38 5.76 16.87 -6.72
C LEU A 38 6.31 15.45 -6.52
N LEU A 39 7.26 15.29 -5.59
CA LEU A 39 7.82 13.97 -5.24
C LEU A 39 6.81 13.14 -4.44
N GLU A 40 5.91 13.82 -3.72
CA GLU A 40 4.74 13.30 -3.05
C GLU A 40 3.88 12.47 -4.01
N THR A 41 3.61 13.01 -5.20
CA THR A 41 2.79 12.33 -6.22
C THR A 41 3.47 11.06 -6.73
N VAL A 42 4.79 11.10 -6.94
CA VAL A 42 5.55 9.91 -7.32
C VAL A 42 5.46 8.85 -6.22
N LEU A 43 5.62 9.25 -4.96
CA LEU A 43 5.55 8.36 -3.80
C LEU A 43 4.15 7.73 -3.67
N ASP A 44 3.09 8.52 -3.81
CA ASP A 44 1.70 8.03 -3.73
C ASP A 44 1.38 7.07 -4.89
N ASN A 45 1.88 7.34 -6.10
CA ASN A 45 1.72 6.43 -7.23
C ASN A 45 2.49 5.10 -7.02
N ILE A 46 3.69 5.15 -6.46
CA ILE A 46 4.44 3.94 -6.09
C ILE A 46 3.64 3.13 -5.06
N LEU A 47 3.14 3.78 -4.00
CA LEU A 47 2.31 3.13 -3.00
C LEU A 47 1.07 2.47 -3.61
N LEU A 48 0.38 3.16 -4.51
CA LEU A 48 -0.81 2.64 -5.18
C LEU A 48 -0.48 1.37 -5.97
N MET A 49 0.60 1.40 -6.76
CA MET A 49 1.05 0.23 -7.53
C MET A 49 1.48 -0.93 -6.64
N LEU A 50 2.14 -0.65 -5.51
CA LEU A 50 2.52 -1.68 -4.54
C LEU A 50 1.30 -2.35 -3.93
N LYS A 51 0.27 -1.58 -3.56
CA LYS A 51 -0.98 -2.14 -3.03
C LYS A 51 -1.71 -3.01 -4.06
N TRP A 52 -1.71 -2.63 -5.33
CA TRP A 52 -2.26 -3.45 -6.41
C TRP A 52 -1.50 -4.75 -6.61
N GLN A 53 -0.17 -4.68 -6.57
CA GLN A 53 0.68 -5.84 -6.83
C GLN A 53 0.74 -6.81 -5.65
N PHE A 54 0.61 -6.30 -4.42
CA PHE A 54 0.81 -7.07 -3.21
C PHE A 54 -0.33 -6.84 -2.22
N ALA A 55 -1.15 -7.88 -2.00
CA ALA A 55 -2.23 -7.89 -1.02
C ALA A 55 -1.76 -8.11 0.44
N THR A 56 -0.48 -8.42 0.64
CA THR A 56 0.09 -8.88 1.92
C THR A 56 0.91 -7.81 2.66
N ILE A 57 0.95 -6.58 2.16
CA ILE A 57 1.75 -5.51 2.74
C ILE A 57 1.11 -5.02 4.04
N GLN A 58 1.90 -5.01 5.11
CA GLN A 58 1.46 -4.51 6.42
C GLN A 58 1.93 -3.08 6.68
N THR A 59 3.17 -2.76 6.34
CA THR A 59 3.76 -1.45 6.53
C THR A 59 4.59 -1.10 5.32
N VAL A 60 4.53 0.16 4.88
CA VAL A 60 5.36 0.68 3.79
C VAL A 60 6.09 1.90 4.30
N LYS A 61 7.42 1.89 4.14
CA LYS A 61 8.27 3.05 4.35
C LYS A 61 9.00 3.35 3.06
N MET A 62 8.81 4.56 2.54
CA MET A 62 9.41 4.99 1.29
C MET A 62 10.17 6.29 1.50
N ARG A 63 11.34 6.37 0.86
CA ARG A 63 12.22 7.53 0.84
C ARG A 63 12.57 7.87 -0.60
N ILE A 64 12.39 9.13 -0.98
CA ILE A 64 12.75 9.63 -2.32
C ILE A 64 13.67 10.83 -2.16
N ARG A 65 14.89 10.72 -2.68
CA ARG A 65 15.88 11.80 -2.69
C ARG A 65 15.98 12.44 -4.07
N LYS A 66 16.10 13.77 -4.13
CA LYS A 66 16.46 14.51 -5.33
C LYS A 66 17.83 15.13 -5.12
N LEU A 67 18.83 14.63 -5.82
CA LEU A 67 20.22 15.07 -5.66
C LEU A 67 20.46 16.53 -6.10
N ASN A 68 19.73 17.00 -7.10
CA ASN A 68 19.85 18.37 -7.61
C ASN A 68 18.49 19.07 -7.57
N PRO A 69 18.00 19.46 -6.38
CA PRO A 69 16.74 20.18 -6.25
C PRO A 69 16.89 21.62 -6.78
N PRO A 70 15.89 22.17 -7.48
CA PRO A 70 15.93 23.53 -8.02
C PRO A 70 15.62 24.57 -6.93
N VAL A 71 16.44 24.61 -5.89
CA VAL A 71 16.41 25.64 -4.86
C VAL A 71 17.55 26.63 -5.14
N GLY A 72 17.33 27.92 -4.93
CA GLY A 72 18.26 29.01 -5.26
C GLY A 72 19.51 29.09 -4.37
N GLY A 73 20.16 27.95 -4.10
CA GLY A 73 21.35 27.84 -3.26
C GLY A 73 22.00 26.45 -3.37
N THR A 74 23.23 26.30 -2.88
CA THR A 74 23.95 25.03 -2.92
C THR A 74 23.42 24.07 -1.87
N VAL A 75 22.69 23.05 -2.30
CA VAL A 75 22.25 21.95 -1.42
C VAL A 75 22.66 20.61 -2.03
N ALA A 76 23.01 19.65 -1.17
CA ALA A 76 23.47 18.33 -1.61
C ALA A 76 22.33 17.45 -2.13
N TRP A 77 21.14 17.55 -1.54
CA TRP A 77 19.93 16.83 -1.95
C TRP A 77 18.71 17.33 -1.14
N SER A 78 17.51 17.04 -1.65
CA SER A 78 16.27 17.10 -0.88
C SER A 78 15.71 15.67 -0.70
N LEU A 79 15.02 15.41 0.41
CA LEU A 79 14.44 14.10 0.73
C LEU A 79 12.97 14.27 1.13
N ILE A 80 12.13 13.37 0.63
CA ILE A 80 10.81 13.11 1.19
C ILE A 80 10.75 11.67 1.72
N GLU A 81 10.08 11.50 2.86
CA GLU A 81 9.86 10.22 3.51
C GLU A 81 8.39 10.09 3.91
N LYS A 82 7.83 8.88 3.74
CA LYS A 82 6.48 8.55 4.19
C LYS A 82 6.47 7.12 4.73
N GLU A 83 5.92 6.95 5.91
CA GLU A 83 5.71 5.65 6.56
C GLU A 83 4.21 5.47 6.83
N ILE A 84 3.66 4.32 6.43
CA ILE A 84 2.23 4.03 6.50
C ILE A 84 2.04 2.61 7.00
N SER A 85 1.22 2.44 8.04
CA SER A 85 0.71 1.15 8.47
C SER A 85 -0.64 0.86 7.81
N LEU A 86 -0.75 -0.31 7.19
CA LEU A 86 -1.90 -0.84 6.46
C LEU A 86 -2.59 -1.95 7.25
N VAL A 87 -2.32 -2.04 8.55
CA VAL A 87 -2.94 -2.99 9.47
C VAL A 87 -4.06 -2.30 10.25
N SER A 88 -5.26 -2.86 10.18
CA SER A 88 -6.43 -2.42 10.95
C SER A 88 -7.01 -3.56 11.78
N GLN A 89 -7.89 -3.26 12.73
CA GLN A 89 -8.62 -4.27 13.49
C GLN A 89 -9.95 -4.62 12.80
N CYS A 90 -10.30 -5.91 12.82
CA CYS A 90 -11.56 -6.41 12.30
C CYS A 90 -12.74 -5.95 13.17
N GLY A 91 -13.75 -5.32 12.57
CA GLY A 91 -14.94 -4.81 13.26
C GLY A 91 -15.85 -5.89 13.88
N ARG A 92 -15.61 -7.17 13.57
CA ARG A 92 -16.36 -8.31 14.14
C ARG A 92 -15.61 -9.06 15.22
N CYS A 93 -14.34 -9.41 15.01
CA CYS A 93 -13.58 -10.26 15.94
C CYS A 93 -12.37 -9.57 16.60
N GLY A 94 -12.11 -8.30 16.29
CA GLY A 94 -11.00 -7.52 16.86
C GLY A 94 -9.59 -7.92 16.39
N ARG A 95 -9.43 -9.00 15.61
CA ARG A 95 -8.12 -9.44 15.11
C ARG A 95 -7.52 -8.41 14.14
N ALA A 96 -6.20 -8.27 14.21
CA ALA A 96 -5.43 -7.52 13.24
C ALA A 96 -5.58 -8.13 11.84
N MET A 97 -5.73 -7.28 10.84
CA MET A 97 -5.91 -7.64 9.43
C MET A 97 -5.30 -6.56 8.55
N ILE A 98 -4.85 -6.94 7.37
CA ILE A 98 -4.46 -5.97 6.35
C ILE A 98 -5.72 -5.28 5.84
N CYS A 99 -5.69 -3.97 5.68
CA CYS A 99 -6.79 -3.20 5.10
C CYS A 99 -6.25 -1.93 4.44
N TYR A 100 -6.36 -1.86 3.11
CA TYR A 100 -5.94 -0.67 2.36
C TYR A 100 -7.02 0.41 2.32
N ASN A 101 -8.25 0.04 2.67
CA ASN A 101 -9.42 0.92 2.74
C ASN A 101 -9.71 1.70 1.44
N ASP A 102 -9.34 1.12 0.30
CA ASP A 102 -9.53 1.68 -1.03
C ASP A 102 -9.84 0.55 -2.05
N ALA A 103 -9.86 0.90 -3.34
CA ALA A 103 -10.14 -0.04 -4.42
C ALA A 103 -9.06 -1.13 -4.61
N THR A 104 -7.89 -0.97 -4.00
CA THR A 104 -6.77 -1.92 -4.10
C THR A 104 -6.79 -2.97 -2.99
N CYS A 105 -7.74 -2.87 -2.05
CA CYS A 105 -7.83 -3.77 -0.91
C CYS A 105 -8.21 -5.19 -1.35
N TRP A 106 -7.56 -6.21 -0.77
CA TRP A 106 -7.84 -7.63 -1.05
C TRP A 106 -9.31 -8.03 -0.86
N CYS A 107 -10.09 -7.30 -0.06
CA CYS A 107 -11.47 -7.63 0.23
C CYS A 107 -12.44 -7.30 -0.91
N GLN A 108 -12.02 -6.55 -1.95
CA GLN A 108 -12.91 -6.18 -3.07
C GLN A 108 -13.41 -7.43 -3.81
N GLU A 109 -12.51 -8.36 -4.16
CA GLU A 109 -12.85 -9.59 -4.87
C GLU A 109 -13.83 -10.47 -4.07
N LEU A 110 -13.64 -10.54 -2.74
CA LEU A 110 -14.54 -11.29 -1.88
C LEU A 110 -15.91 -10.60 -1.71
N ARG A 111 -15.95 -9.28 -1.70
CA ARG A 111 -17.20 -8.51 -1.60
C ARG A 111 -18.05 -8.61 -2.84
N GLU A 112 -17.44 -8.69 -4.03
CA GLU A 112 -18.15 -8.90 -5.29
C GLU A 112 -18.88 -10.26 -5.35
N LYS A 113 -18.35 -11.27 -4.64
CA LYS A 113 -18.94 -12.61 -4.54
C LYS A 113 -20.09 -12.70 -3.53
N ILE A 114 -20.28 -11.70 -2.66
CA ILE A 114 -21.32 -11.71 -1.63
C ILE A 114 -22.61 -11.09 -2.17
N HIS A 115 -23.75 -11.74 -1.91
CA HIS A 115 -25.05 -11.24 -2.32
C HIS A 115 -25.34 -9.82 -1.75
N PRO A 116 -25.90 -8.87 -2.54
CA PRO A 116 -26.09 -7.48 -2.12
C PRO A 116 -26.83 -7.29 -0.78
N ARG A 117 -27.91 -8.07 -0.54
CA ARG A 117 -28.63 -8.08 0.74
C ARG A 117 -27.73 -8.40 1.94
N THR A 118 -26.87 -9.41 1.81
CA THR A 118 -25.91 -9.78 2.85
C THR A 118 -24.92 -8.65 3.09
N MET A 119 -24.46 -7.96 2.03
CA MET A 119 -23.57 -6.81 2.17
C MET A 119 -24.24 -5.62 2.88
N GLU A 120 -25.53 -5.37 2.63
CA GLU A 120 -26.29 -4.34 3.33
C GLU A 120 -26.44 -4.67 4.82
N MET A 121 -26.73 -5.93 5.16
CA MET A 121 -26.75 -6.41 6.55
C MET A 121 -25.41 -6.22 7.25
N LEU A 122 -24.30 -6.57 6.59
CA LEU A 122 -22.95 -6.42 7.16
C LEU A 122 -22.60 -4.96 7.45
N LYS A 123 -22.97 -4.05 6.54
CA LYS A 123 -22.79 -2.60 6.73
C LYS A 123 -23.59 -2.05 7.91
N GLY A 124 -24.78 -2.58 8.17
CA GLY A 124 -25.61 -2.19 9.31
C GLY A 124 -25.13 -2.78 10.64
N GLN A 125 -24.60 -4.01 10.62
CA GLN A 125 -24.28 -4.77 11.82
C GLN A 125 -22.89 -4.46 12.40
N PHE A 126 -21.88 -4.23 11.56
CA PHE A 126 -20.50 -4.05 12.00
C PHE A 126 -19.97 -2.65 11.64
N LYS A 127 -19.29 -2.03 12.60
CA LYS A 127 -18.55 -0.79 12.36
C LYS A 127 -17.15 -1.13 11.83
N GLY A 128 -16.87 -0.77 10.57
CA GLY A 128 -15.54 -0.95 9.96
C GLY A 128 -15.39 -2.19 9.06
N CYS A 129 -14.16 -2.51 8.70
CA CYS A 129 -13.85 -3.63 7.80
C CYS A 129 -13.81 -4.98 8.52
N LEU A 130 -14.07 -6.06 7.76
CA LEU A 130 -14.06 -7.44 8.25
C LEU A 130 -12.85 -8.18 7.70
N CYS A 131 -12.22 -9.01 8.53
CA CYS A 131 -11.09 -9.84 8.11
C CYS A 131 -11.55 -10.98 7.21
N GLU A 132 -10.61 -11.58 6.49
CA GLU A 132 -10.89 -12.62 5.48
C GLU A 132 -11.73 -13.76 6.05
N ARG A 133 -11.39 -14.24 7.25
CA ARG A 133 -12.17 -15.29 7.94
C ARG A 133 -13.61 -14.87 8.22
N CYS A 134 -13.81 -13.66 8.76
CA CYS A 134 -15.14 -13.17 9.08
C CYS A 134 -15.99 -12.90 7.84
N LEU A 135 -15.35 -12.50 6.73
CA LEU A 135 -16.02 -12.22 5.46
C LEU A 135 -16.40 -13.52 4.72
N LYS A 136 -15.53 -14.54 4.74
CA LYS A 136 -15.77 -15.86 4.13
C LYS A 136 -16.98 -16.60 4.72
N GLU A 137 -17.31 -16.35 5.99
CA GLU A 137 -18.52 -16.92 6.61
C GLU A 137 -19.83 -16.45 5.93
N PHE A 138 -19.79 -15.39 5.14
CA PHE A 138 -20.94 -14.81 4.43
C PHE A 138 -20.84 -14.91 2.91
N SER A 139 -19.76 -15.48 2.38
CA SER A 139 -19.52 -15.65 0.93
C SER A 139 -19.89 -17.05 0.42
N GLY A 140 -20.71 -17.78 1.17
CA GLY A 140 -21.22 -19.12 0.85
C GLY A 140 -22.64 -19.09 0.29
#